data_AF-A0A4Q2Y667-F1
#
_entry.id   AF-A0A4Q2Y667-F1
#
_cell.length_a   1.000
_cell.length_b   1.000
_cell.length_c   1.000
_cell.angle_alpha   90.00
_cell.angle_beta   90.00
_cell.angle_gamma   90.00
#
_symmetry.space_group_name_H-M   'P 1'
#
loop_
_entity.id
_entity.type
_entity.pdbx_description
1 polymer ?
#
loop_
_entity_poly.entity_id
_entity_poly.type
_entity_poly.pdbx_seq_one_letter_code
_entity_poly.pdbx_strand_id
1 'polypeptide(L)'
;QRRRWLELNKIICDICEPRLSKRTITSASELAEALRRLQRGKRAKRRRSVSLVWMFSLLLLGFAGWAGYEVTKRGNIRALVDIVNPPPVKRPVEKFRQVKLITFPGNATVYDGKGTYVDLTPTREINAKLGETLEFRIELAKYQPKDIKVTVVDGDGVMAVIENLQPDQPPEGGVVWMDHLRNRYKPLDSRKAHISEGYMKKRDWLMFNAASARKTEDFLTVSENGIQTEITLANDEAARAFCSWLEGEALRNGLLTRDFEMVPDRDLSFKDPKMTDAQRKEDLRPFYVLVRRIDFGMVRLKTEPPEVEVFIDGMRRGMTDKDGTVMLERVKPGPHTRFTLLKEGFKPLEFELEVVPSQTAEITRKLEENKGIIFGKDWKNTLGMEFVPLGPDLMVSKWESRVADYRAFVTGYNADLARQQEAAGPEAEEDVTGSLMPLTMPLATDFSQADDHPVVYVSRDDAEKFCVWLTRKEREEGLIRESHVYRLPTDLEWSRMAGIYR
;
A
#
# COMPACT_ATOMS: atom_id res chain seq x y z
N GLN A 1 -9.86 -18.60 -7.74
CA GLN A 1 -9.01 -17.40 -7.98
C GLN A 1 -7.68 -17.73 -8.68
N ARG A 2 -6.91 -18.75 -8.25
CA ARG A 2 -5.64 -19.17 -8.90
C ARG A 2 -5.69 -19.33 -10.43
N ARG A 3 -6.77 -19.87 -10.99
CA ARG A 3 -6.92 -20.07 -12.45
C ARG A 3 -7.10 -18.76 -13.24
N ARG A 4 -7.80 -17.76 -12.68
CA ARG A 4 -7.97 -16.44 -13.31
C ARG A 4 -6.63 -15.68 -13.34
N TRP A 5 -5.86 -15.79 -12.26
CA TRP A 5 -4.50 -15.25 -12.20
C TRP A 5 -3.56 -15.86 -13.25
N LEU A 6 -3.66 -17.17 -13.49
CA LEU A 6 -2.86 -17.83 -14.53
C LEU A 6 -3.26 -17.39 -15.95
N GLU A 7 -4.54 -17.18 -16.23
CA GLU A 7 -4.99 -16.67 -17.54
C GLU A 7 -4.64 -15.19 -17.73
N LEU A 8 -4.73 -14.38 -16.68
CA LEU A 8 -4.30 -12.97 -16.72
C LEU A 8 -2.79 -12.86 -16.98
N ASN A 9 -1.97 -13.65 -16.29
CA ASN A 9 -0.52 -13.68 -16.53
C ASN A 9 -0.20 -14.09 -17.97
N LYS A 10 -0.96 -15.01 -18.58
CA LYS A 10 -0.78 -15.36 -20.00
C LYS A 10 -1.10 -14.20 -20.94
N ILE A 11 -2.16 -13.44 -20.67
CA ILE A 11 -2.50 -12.25 -21.46
C ILE A 11 -1.40 -11.20 -21.33
N ILE A 12 -0.87 -10.97 -20.12
CA ILE A 12 0.23 -10.04 -19.88
C ILE A 12 1.50 -10.48 -20.62
N CYS A 13 1.89 -11.77 -20.51
CA CYS A 13 3.06 -12.30 -21.21
C CYS A 13 2.94 -12.18 -22.74
N ASP A 14 1.75 -12.36 -23.31
CA ASP A 14 1.52 -12.24 -24.76
C ASP A 14 1.69 -10.79 -25.26
N ILE A 15 1.22 -9.81 -24.49
CA ILE A 15 1.38 -8.37 -24.83
C ILE A 15 2.82 -7.92 -24.65
N CYS A 16 3.49 -8.44 -23.62
CA CYS A 16 4.89 -8.13 -23.31
C CYS A 16 5.89 -8.89 -24.21
N GLU A 17 5.44 -9.79 -25.09
CA GLU A 17 6.33 -10.49 -26.02
C GLU A 17 6.96 -9.48 -27.01
N PRO A 18 8.29 -9.34 -27.06
CA PRO A 18 8.95 -8.32 -27.89
C PRO A 18 8.83 -8.59 -29.40
N ARG A 19 8.55 -9.83 -29.81
CA ARG A 19 8.36 -10.19 -31.22
C ARG A 19 6.89 -10.11 -31.62
N LEU A 20 6.51 -9.09 -32.39
CA LEU A 20 5.15 -8.88 -32.88
C LEU A 20 4.55 -10.11 -33.59
N SER A 21 5.37 -10.87 -34.31
CA SER A 21 4.95 -12.09 -35.02
C SER A 21 4.56 -13.26 -34.10
N LYS A 22 4.89 -13.19 -32.81
CA LYS A 22 4.56 -14.21 -31.80
C LYS A 22 3.39 -13.82 -30.91
N ARG A 23 2.90 -12.58 -31.00
CA ARG A 23 1.74 -12.12 -30.23
C ARG A 23 0.47 -12.72 -30.79
N THR A 24 -0.38 -13.22 -29.90
CA THR A 24 -1.74 -13.65 -30.27
C THR A 24 -2.74 -12.50 -30.20
N ILE A 25 -2.45 -11.45 -29.41
CA ILE A 25 -3.22 -10.22 -29.31
C ILE A 25 -2.44 -9.08 -29.98
N THR A 26 -2.99 -8.54 -31.07
CA THR A 26 -2.28 -7.55 -31.91
C THR A 26 -2.90 -6.16 -31.87
N SER A 27 -4.12 -6.04 -31.34
CA SER A 27 -4.84 -4.77 -31.25
C SER A 27 -5.42 -4.51 -29.85
N ALA A 28 -5.63 -3.23 -29.52
CA ALA A 28 -6.22 -2.82 -28.25
C ALA A 28 -7.66 -3.33 -28.07
N SER A 29 -8.41 -3.51 -29.15
CA SER A 29 -9.76 -4.09 -29.13
C SER A 29 -9.74 -5.57 -28.77
N GLU A 30 -8.80 -6.35 -29.29
CA GLU A 30 -8.62 -7.77 -28.94
C GLU A 30 -8.20 -7.95 -27.48
N LEU A 31 -7.36 -7.05 -26.96
CA LEU A 31 -6.99 -7.04 -25.55
C LEU A 31 -8.20 -6.77 -24.65
N ALA A 32 -8.98 -5.74 -24.97
CA ALA A 32 -10.19 -5.40 -24.22
C ALA A 32 -11.19 -6.57 -24.25
N GLU A 33 -11.30 -7.28 -25.37
CA GLU A 33 -12.15 -8.46 -25.47
C GLU A 33 -11.61 -9.66 -24.67
N ALA A 34 -10.29 -9.89 -24.65
CA ALA A 34 -9.65 -10.93 -23.85
C ALA A 34 -9.86 -10.70 -22.34
N LEU A 35 -9.71 -9.46 -21.87
CA LEU A 35 -9.95 -9.08 -20.47
C LEU A 35 -11.44 -9.20 -20.09
N ARG A 36 -12.36 -8.77 -20.97
CA ARG A 36 -13.82 -8.96 -20.77
C ARG A 36 -14.19 -10.45 -20.71
N ARG A 37 -13.54 -11.31 -21.51
CA ARG A 37 -13.76 -12.76 -21.49
C ARG A 37 -13.25 -13.40 -20.19
N LEU A 38 -12.09 -12.95 -19.69
CA LEU A 38 -11.54 -13.35 -18.39
C LEU A 38 -12.49 -12.99 -17.23
N GLN A 39 -13.02 -11.76 -17.23
CA GLN A 39 -14.01 -11.30 -16.24
C GLN A 39 -15.30 -12.12 -16.28
N ARG A 40 -15.78 -12.48 -17.47
CA ARG A 40 -16.99 -13.29 -17.67
C ARG A 40 -16.77 -14.81 -17.52
N GLY A 41 -15.53 -15.25 -17.29
CA GLY A 41 -15.19 -16.68 -17.16
C GLY A 41 -15.41 -17.52 -18.43
N LYS A 42 -15.52 -16.90 -19.61
CA LYS A 42 -15.80 -17.58 -20.88
C LYS A 42 -14.48 -17.92 -21.59
N ARG A 43 -14.27 -19.21 -21.88
CA ARG A 43 -13.07 -19.75 -22.57
C ARG A 43 -12.84 -19.09 -23.93
N ALA A 44 -11.57 -18.92 -24.32
CA ALA A 44 -11.20 -18.62 -25.70
C ALA A 44 -11.60 -19.78 -26.63
N LYS A 45 -12.50 -19.53 -27.59
CA LYS A 45 -12.82 -20.48 -28.67
C LYS A 45 -11.62 -20.56 -29.60
N ARG A 46 -10.84 -21.64 -29.50
CA ARG A 46 -9.84 -22.01 -30.52
C ARG A 46 -10.62 -22.37 -31.79
N ARG A 47 -10.43 -21.59 -32.87
CA ARG A 47 -10.97 -21.85 -34.21
C ARG A 47 -10.32 -23.14 -34.73
N ARG A 48 -10.90 -24.30 -34.42
CA ARG A 48 -10.47 -25.60 -34.98
C ARG A 48 -11.08 -25.70 -36.37
N SER A 49 -10.25 -25.95 -37.38
CA SER A 49 -10.70 -26.13 -38.76
C SER A 49 -11.70 -27.29 -38.84
N VAL A 50 -12.84 -27.04 -39.46
CA VAL A 50 -13.93 -28.03 -39.63
C VAL A 50 -13.43 -29.28 -40.37
N SER A 51 -12.36 -29.15 -41.18
CA SER A 51 -11.67 -30.26 -41.86
C SER A 51 -11.10 -31.32 -40.90
N LEU A 52 -10.56 -30.91 -39.74
CA LEU A 52 -9.99 -31.85 -38.76
C LEU A 52 -11.09 -32.65 -38.03
N VAL A 53 -12.28 -32.07 -37.86
CA VAL A 53 -13.42 -32.74 -37.23
C VAL A 53 -13.94 -33.87 -38.12
N TRP A 54 -14.04 -33.65 -39.43
CA TRP A 54 -14.46 -34.71 -40.37
C TRP A 54 -13.44 -35.87 -40.45
N MET A 55 -12.14 -35.55 -40.42
CA MET A 55 -11.08 -36.57 -40.37
C MET A 55 -11.15 -37.40 -39.09
N PHE A 56 -11.35 -36.76 -37.93
CA PHE A 56 -11.51 -37.48 -36.66
C PHE A 56 -12.82 -38.28 -36.59
N SER A 57 -13.91 -37.80 -37.20
CA SER A 57 -15.18 -38.53 -37.27
C SER A 57 -15.08 -39.79 -38.13
N LEU A 58 -14.38 -39.73 -39.26
CA LEU A 58 -14.12 -40.92 -40.09
C LEU A 58 -13.19 -41.91 -39.39
N LEU A 59 -12.18 -41.43 -38.66
CA LEU A 59 -11.32 -42.28 -37.83
C LEU A 59 -12.09 -42.93 -36.67
N LEU A 60 -13.01 -42.20 -36.04
CA LEU A 60 -13.88 -42.72 -34.98
C LEU A 60 -14.90 -43.73 -35.51
N LEU A 61 -15.47 -43.52 -36.70
CA LEU A 61 -16.37 -44.48 -37.34
C LEU A 61 -15.61 -45.75 -37.77
N GLY A 62 -14.40 -45.60 -38.32
CA GLY A 62 -13.52 -46.73 -38.61
C GLY A 62 -13.11 -47.50 -37.37
N PHE A 63 -12.78 -46.79 -36.28
CA PHE A 63 -12.42 -47.41 -35.00
C PHE A 63 -13.62 -48.05 -34.30
N ALA A 64 -14.82 -47.46 -34.39
CA ALA A 64 -16.05 -48.05 -33.86
C ALA A 64 -16.47 -49.30 -34.65
N GLY A 65 -16.30 -49.29 -35.97
CA GLY A 65 -16.49 -50.48 -36.82
C GLY A 65 -15.49 -51.58 -36.49
N TRP A 66 -14.21 -51.23 -36.30
CA TRP A 66 -13.15 -52.17 -35.91
C TRP A 66 -13.36 -52.72 -34.49
N ALA A 67 -13.72 -51.87 -33.52
CA ALA A 67 -14.00 -52.27 -32.14
C ALA A 67 -15.28 -53.12 -32.03
N GLY A 68 -16.33 -52.80 -32.80
CA GLY A 68 -17.54 -53.62 -32.88
C GLY A 68 -17.27 -55.01 -33.45
N TYR A 69 -16.38 -55.12 -34.44
CA TYR A 69 -15.90 -56.39 -35.00
C TYR A 69 -15.04 -57.19 -33.99
N GLU A 70 -14.14 -56.55 -33.24
CA GLU A 70 -13.36 -57.24 -32.19
C GLU A 70 -14.24 -57.68 -31.00
N VAL A 71 -15.25 -56.90 -30.62
CA VAL A 71 -16.18 -57.24 -29.52
C VAL A 71 -17.11 -58.41 -29.89
N THR A 72 -17.58 -58.49 -31.14
CA THR A 72 -18.34 -59.67 -31.62
C THR A 72 -17.46 -60.91 -31.80
N LYS A 73 -16.17 -60.74 -32.12
CA LYS A 73 -15.20 -61.84 -32.24
C LYS A 73 -14.72 -62.41 -30.91
N ARG A 74 -14.85 -61.68 -29.78
CA ARG A 74 -14.32 -62.10 -28.46
C ARG A 74 -15.36 -62.36 -27.36
N GLY A 75 -16.66 -62.27 -27.63
CA GLY A 75 -17.71 -62.85 -26.77
C GLY A 75 -17.69 -62.43 -25.29
N ASN A 76 -17.41 -61.15 -24.97
CA ASN A 76 -17.21 -60.71 -23.58
C ASN A 76 -18.07 -59.48 -23.22
N ILE A 77 -19.32 -59.74 -22.83
CA ILE A 77 -20.39 -58.76 -22.55
C ILE A 77 -20.18 -57.96 -21.23
N ARG A 78 -19.22 -58.36 -20.38
CA ARG A 78 -18.96 -57.72 -19.07
C ARG A 78 -18.45 -56.28 -19.13
N ALA A 79 -17.74 -55.89 -20.19
CA ALA A 79 -17.17 -54.55 -20.31
C ALA A 79 -18.22 -53.43 -20.48
N LEU A 80 -19.45 -53.78 -20.87
CA LEU A 80 -20.54 -52.81 -21.03
C LEU A 80 -21.16 -52.39 -19.68
N VAL A 81 -21.08 -53.24 -18.65
CA VAL A 81 -21.71 -53.01 -17.34
C VAL A 81 -20.97 -51.95 -16.53
N ASP A 82 -19.64 -51.92 -16.61
CA ASP A 82 -18.79 -50.97 -15.85
C ASP A 82 -18.90 -49.51 -16.35
N ILE A 83 -19.42 -49.30 -17.56
CA ILE A 83 -19.67 -47.96 -18.13
C ILE A 83 -20.98 -47.36 -17.58
N VAL A 84 -21.97 -48.20 -17.29
CA VAL A 84 -23.30 -47.76 -16.83
C VAL A 84 -23.33 -47.49 -15.32
N ASN A 85 -22.44 -48.13 -14.55
CA ASN A 85 -22.30 -47.88 -13.10
C ASN A 85 -20.81 -47.74 -12.70
N PRO A 86 -20.23 -46.52 -12.78
CA PRO A 86 -18.87 -46.31 -12.30
C PRO A 86 -18.82 -46.44 -10.76
N PRO A 87 -17.79 -47.08 -10.18
CA PRO A 87 -17.63 -47.19 -8.74
C PRO A 87 -17.44 -45.80 -8.09
N PRO A 88 -17.87 -45.62 -6.83
CA PRO A 88 -17.80 -44.33 -6.16
C PRO A 88 -16.35 -43.85 -6.00
N VAL A 89 -16.07 -42.62 -6.45
CA VAL A 89 -14.76 -41.98 -6.32
C VAL A 89 -14.50 -41.62 -4.85
N LYS A 90 -13.56 -42.32 -4.20
CA LYS A 90 -13.07 -41.97 -2.86
C LYS A 90 -12.39 -40.60 -2.91
N ARG A 91 -13.00 -39.58 -2.30
CA ARG A 91 -12.33 -38.29 -2.05
C ARG A 91 -11.26 -38.51 -0.96
N PRO A 92 -10.04 -37.97 -1.09
CA PRO A 92 -9.05 -38.06 -0.02
C PRO A 92 -9.62 -37.41 1.24
N VAL A 93 -9.66 -38.15 2.34
CA VAL A 93 -10.05 -37.64 3.65
C VAL A 93 -8.93 -36.71 4.12
N GLU A 94 -9.22 -35.42 4.27
CA GLU A 94 -8.27 -34.48 4.85
C GLU A 94 -8.01 -34.89 6.30
N LYS A 95 -6.76 -35.29 6.59
CA LYS A 95 -6.32 -35.65 7.94
C LYS A 95 -5.82 -34.39 8.66
N PHE A 96 -6.20 -34.26 9.92
CA PHE A 96 -5.81 -33.15 10.80
C PHE A 96 -5.01 -33.67 11.99
N ARG A 97 -4.16 -32.82 12.55
CA ARG A 97 -3.45 -33.07 13.81
C ARG A 97 -3.49 -31.81 14.68
N GLN A 98 -3.55 -32.01 15.98
CA GLN A 98 -3.48 -30.95 16.98
C GLN A 98 -2.03 -30.57 17.26
N VAL A 99 -1.74 -29.28 17.27
CA VAL A 99 -0.43 -28.71 17.59
C VAL A 99 -0.55 -27.91 18.88
N LYS A 100 0.44 -28.03 19.78
CA LYS A 100 0.49 -27.29 21.04
C LYS A 100 1.85 -26.62 21.20
N LEU A 101 1.86 -25.32 21.45
CA LEU A 101 3.07 -24.55 21.67
C LEU A 101 3.34 -24.40 23.16
N ILE A 102 4.59 -24.61 23.56
CA ILE A 102 5.06 -24.53 24.93
C ILE A 102 6.34 -23.69 24.92
N THR A 103 6.46 -22.71 25.80
CA THR A 103 7.70 -21.93 25.93
C THR A 103 8.30 -22.01 27.31
N PHE A 104 9.60 -21.74 27.39
CA PHE A 104 10.32 -21.54 28.64
C PHE A 104 11.04 -20.19 28.63
N PRO A 105 10.70 -19.26 29.55
CA PRO A 105 9.57 -19.33 30.48
C PRO A 105 8.20 -19.36 29.79
N GLY A 106 7.19 -19.85 30.51
CA GLY A 106 5.81 -19.92 30.02
C GLY A 106 5.10 -18.56 30.02
N ASN A 107 3.83 -18.56 29.63
CA ASN A 107 2.95 -17.40 29.57
C ASN A 107 3.35 -16.36 28.51
N ALA A 108 3.98 -16.81 27.42
CA ALA A 108 4.31 -15.98 26.26
C ALA A 108 3.09 -15.85 25.35
N THR A 109 2.89 -14.66 24.79
CA THR A 109 1.83 -14.35 23.83
C THR A 109 2.18 -14.90 22.46
N VAL A 110 1.27 -15.64 21.84
CA VAL A 110 1.43 -16.22 20.50
C VAL A 110 0.52 -15.51 19.50
N TYR A 111 1.10 -15.06 18.40
CA TYR A 111 0.41 -14.51 17.23
C TYR A 111 0.60 -15.43 16.02
N ASP A 112 -0.36 -15.45 15.09
CA ASP A 112 -0.21 -16.13 13.81
C ASP A 112 0.64 -15.32 12.80
N GLY A 113 0.96 -15.91 11.65
CA GLY A 113 1.70 -15.23 10.57
C GLY A 113 1.03 -13.98 9.97
N LYS A 114 -0.20 -13.64 10.39
CA LYS A 114 -0.91 -12.41 10.02
C LYS A 114 -0.90 -11.36 11.14
N GLY A 115 -0.27 -11.67 12.28
CA GLY A 115 -0.24 -10.80 13.47
C GLY A 115 -1.52 -10.88 14.31
N THR A 116 -2.38 -11.86 14.09
CA THR A 116 -3.59 -12.07 14.90
C THR A 116 -3.23 -12.79 16.19
N TYR A 117 -3.72 -12.32 17.33
CA TYR A 117 -3.55 -13.02 18.60
C TYR A 117 -4.17 -14.43 18.54
N VAL A 118 -3.41 -15.43 18.98
CA VAL A 118 -3.83 -16.84 19.01
C VAL A 118 -4.13 -17.26 20.45
N ASP A 119 -3.11 -17.28 21.33
CA ASP A 119 -3.23 -17.73 22.73
C ASP A 119 -1.97 -17.37 23.55
N LEU A 120 -1.95 -17.73 24.83
CA LEU A 120 -0.75 -17.73 25.69
C LEU A 120 -0.13 -19.13 25.77
N THR A 121 1.18 -19.24 25.95
CA THR A 121 1.85 -20.54 26.13
C THR A 121 1.73 -21.05 27.58
N PRO A 122 1.49 -22.36 27.82
CA PRO A 122 1.18 -23.39 26.85
C PRO A 122 -0.17 -23.17 26.17
N THR A 123 -0.20 -23.19 24.83
CA THR A 123 -1.43 -22.90 24.08
C THR A 123 -2.47 -24.00 24.23
N ARG A 124 -3.72 -23.68 23.91
CA ARG A 124 -4.71 -24.68 23.55
C ARG A 124 -4.27 -25.44 22.29
N GLU A 125 -4.89 -26.59 22.06
CA GLU A 125 -4.64 -27.44 20.90
C GLU A 125 -5.13 -26.76 19.61
N ILE A 126 -4.19 -26.47 18.70
CA ILE A 126 -4.44 -25.84 17.41
C ILE A 126 -4.65 -26.94 16.37
N ASN A 127 -5.84 -27.04 15.79
CA ASN A 127 -6.13 -28.00 14.72
C ASN A 127 -5.54 -27.52 13.39
N ALA A 128 -4.71 -28.33 12.75
CA ALA A 128 -4.09 -28.02 11.46
C ALA A 128 -4.01 -29.25 10.55
N LYS A 129 -3.94 -29.03 9.23
CA LYS A 129 -3.90 -30.12 8.24
C LYS A 129 -2.52 -30.76 8.20
N LEU A 130 -2.46 -32.07 7.95
CA LEU A 130 -1.17 -32.73 7.72
C LEU A 130 -0.45 -32.12 6.50
N GLY A 131 0.82 -31.76 6.69
CA GLY A 131 1.66 -31.08 5.71
C GLY A 131 1.49 -29.56 5.64
N GLU A 132 0.59 -28.97 6.43
CA GLU A 132 0.45 -27.51 6.55
C GLU A 132 1.64 -26.93 7.33
N THR A 133 2.15 -25.79 6.90
CA THR A 133 3.17 -25.02 7.64
C THR A 133 2.49 -23.84 8.32
N LEU A 134 2.44 -23.88 9.65
CA LEU A 134 1.94 -22.80 10.50
C LEU A 134 3.09 -21.86 10.82
N GLU A 135 2.84 -20.55 10.75
CA GLU A 135 3.81 -19.53 11.15
C GLU A 135 3.30 -18.86 12.42
N PHE A 136 4.16 -18.76 13.43
CA PHE A 136 3.83 -18.14 14.70
C PHE A 136 4.89 -17.13 15.09
N ARG A 137 4.46 -16.06 15.76
CA ARG A 137 5.30 -15.08 16.44
C ARG A 137 5.02 -15.16 17.93
N ILE A 138 6.05 -15.44 18.72
CA ILE A 138 5.97 -15.60 20.17
C ILE A 138 6.61 -14.38 20.82
N GLU A 139 5.91 -13.73 21.74
CA GLU A 139 6.39 -12.54 22.44
C GLU A 139 6.20 -12.68 23.96
N LEU A 140 7.22 -12.33 24.73
CA LEU A 140 7.15 -12.28 26.18
C LEU A 140 7.96 -11.08 26.68
N ALA A 141 7.45 -10.35 27.67
CA ALA A 141 8.12 -9.17 28.20
C ALA A 141 9.51 -9.52 28.77
N LYS A 142 10.54 -8.73 28.38
CA LYS A 142 11.97 -8.94 28.71
C LYS A 142 12.61 -10.15 28.04
N TYR A 143 11.97 -10.72 27.03
CA TYR A 143 12.50 -11.82 26.23
C TYR A 143 12.37 -11.50 24.74
N GLN A 144 13.28 -12.08 23.97
CA GLN A 144 13.36 -11.90 22.52
C GLN A 144 12.11 -12.45 21.84
N PRO A 145 11.45 -11.65 20.97
CA PRO A 145 10.41 -12.17 20.08
C PRO A 145 10.95 -13.30 19.23
N LYS A 146 10.18 -14.38 19.09
CA LYS A 146 10.59 -15.57 18.35
C LYS A 146 9.58 -15.93 17.26
N ASP A 147 10.00 -15.80 16.01
CA ASP A 147 9.23 -16.25 14.85
C ASP A 147 9.60 -17.72 14.54
N ILE A 148 8.60 -18.60 14.46
CA ILE A 148 8.77 -20.03 14.19
C ILE A 148 7.87 -20.49 13.06
N LYS A 149 8.33 -21.51 12.32
CA LYS A 149 7.54 -22.21 11.30
C LYS A 149 7.40 -23.67 11.66
N VAL A 150 6.17 -24.12 11.86
CA VAL A 150 5.85 -25.48 12.30
C VAL A 150 5.17 -26.20 11.15
N THR A 151 5.83 -27.20 10.57
CA THR A 151 5.21 -28.08 9.58
C THR A 151 4.55 -29.25 10.30
N VAL A 152 3.24 -29.41 10.09
CA VAL A 152 2.45 -30.45 10.76
C VAL A 152 2.73 -31.81 10.12
N VAL A 153 3.36 -32.70 10.89
CA VAL A 153 3.72 -34.04 10.44
C VAL A 153 2.71 -35.09 10.92
N ASP A 154 2.60 -36.20 10.18
CA ASP A 154 1.75 -37.33 10.57
C ASP A 154 2.23 -37.96 11.88
N GLY A 155 1.31 -38.55 12.64
CA GLY A 155 1.60 -39.22 13.90
C GLY A 155 0.46 -39.15 14.91
N ASP A 156 0.57 -39.99 15.93
CA ASP A 156 -0.44 -40.10 16.98
C ASP A 156 -0.32 -38.96 18.00
N GLY A 157 -1.47 -38.54 18.53
CA GLY A 157 -1.57 -37.53 19.60
C GLY A 157 -1.19 -36.09 19.19
N VAL A 158 -1.12 -35.22 20.20
CA VAL A 158 -0.82 -33.79 20.05
C VAL A 158 0.66 -33.58 19.73
N MET A 159 0.96 -32.82 18.69
CA MET A 159 2.33 -32.40 18.35
C MET A 159 2.72 -31.21 19.23
N ALA A 160 3.59 -31.45 20.22
CA ALA A 160 4.14 -30.38 21.06
C ALA A 160 5.33 -29.70 20.39
N VAL A 161 5.32 -28.37 20.32
CA VAL A 161 6.42 -27.52 19.86
C VAL A 161 6.94 -26.75 21.06
N ILE A 162 8.18 -27.01 21.43
CA ILE A 162 8.80 -26.46 22.65
C ILE A 162 9.86 -25.43 22.26
N GLU A 163 9.71 -24.20 22.75
CA GLU A 163 10.62 -23.10 22.45
C GLU A 163 11.21 -22.45 23.70
N ASN A 164 12.54 -22.40 23.77
CA ASN A 164 13.22 -21.62 24.80
C ASN A 164 13.36 -20.17 24.33
N LEU A 165 12.87 -19.24 25.15
CA LEU A 165 12.97 -17.81 24.91
C LEU A 165 14.26 -17.29 25.54
N GLN A 166 14.98 -16.47 24.77
CA GLN A 166 16.19 -15.82 25.25
C GLN A 166 15.80 -14.50 25.94
N PRO A 167 16.35 -14.18 27.12
CA PRO A 167 16.09 -12.89 27.75
C PRO A 167 16.72 -11.77 26.92
N ASP A 168 16.10 -10.59 26.96
CA ASP A 168 16.71 -9.37 26.43
C ASP A 168 17.94 -9.00 27.29
N GLN A 169 18.98 -8.47 26.65
CA GLN A 169 20.21 -8.03 27.32
C GLN A 169 20.51 -6.54 27.08
N PRO A 170 19.57 -5.62 27.42
CA PRO A 170 19.78 -4.20 27.23
C PRO A 170 20.93 -3.67 28.12
N PRO A 171 21.53 -2.51 27.78
CA PRO A 171 22.55 -1.88 28.61
C PRO A 171 22.04 -1.57 30.02
N GLU A 172 22.77 -2.04 31.03
CA GLU A 172 22.51 -1.74 32.44
C GLU A 172 23.49 -0.68 32.95
N GLY A 173 23.00 0.19 33.84
CA GLY A 173 23.82 1.26 34.42
C GLY A 173 25.03 0.72 35.18
N GLY A 174 26.20 1.32 34.99
CA GLY A 174 27.44 0.92 35.65
C GLY A 174 28.11 -0.35 35.10
N VAL A 175 27.48 -1.06 34.16
CA VAL A 175 28.03 -2.29 33.57
C VAL A 175 28.47 -2.05 32.13
N VAL A 176 29.61 -2.62 31.72
CA VAL A 176 30.05 -2.60 30.32
C VAL A 176 29.09 -3.46 29.49
N TRP A 177 28.54 -2.85 28.45
CA TRP A 177 27.63 -3.53 27.53
C TRP A 177 28.35 -3.91 26.23
N MET A 178 27.87 -4.93 25.53
CA MET A 178 28.49 -5.42 24.29
C MET A 178 27.43 -5.63 23.20
N ASP A 179 27.72 -5.14 21.99
CA ASP A 179 26.85 -5.38 20.83
C ASP A 179 27.15 -6.71 20.13
N HIS A 180 26.38 -7.01 19.08
CA HIS A 180 26.51 -8.23 18.29
C HIS A 180 27.83 -8.33 17.50
N LEU A 181 28.53 -7.21 17.27
CA LEU A 181 29.85 -7.15 16.64
C LEU A 181 30.99 -7.26 17.66
N ARG A 182 30.66 -7.47 18.94
CA ARG A 182 31.57 -7.51 20.09
C ARG A 182 32.23 -6.16 20.39
N ASN A 183 31.64 -5.04 19.96
CA ASN A 183 32.07 -3.74 20.42
C ASN A 183 31.63 -3.53 21.86
N ARG A 184 32.53 -3.01 22.68
CA ARG A 184 32.27 -2.74 24.10
C ARG A 184 31.83 -1.30 24.27
N TYR A 185 30.89 -1.08 25.18
CA TYR A 185 30.34 0.23 25.51
C TYR A 185 30.48 0.46 27.00
N LYS A 186 31.19 1.53 27.38
CA LYS A 186 31.42 1.90 28.77
C LYS A 186 30.24 2.72 29.29
N PRO A 187 29.79 2.49 30.53
CA PRO A 187 28.76 3.31 31.13
C PRO A 187 29.24 4.75 31.29
N LEU A 188 28.34 5.69 31.01
CA LEU A 188 28.52 7.12 31.18
C LEU A 188 27.50 7.56 32.24
N ASP A 189 27.92 7.52 33.51
CA ASP A 189 27.06 7.69 34.68
C ASP A 189 26.29 9.03 34.67
N SER A 190 26.89 10.08 34.10
CA SER A 190 26.26 11.41 34.00
C SER A 190 25.06 11.46 33.05
N ARG A 191 24.92 10.50 32.13
CA ARG A 191 23.88 10.52 31.06
C ARG A 191 22.96 9.31 31.04
N LYS A 192 23.09 8.37 32.00
CA LYS A 192 22.38 7.07 31.96
C LYS A 192 22.49 6.40 30.58
N ALA A 193 23.68 6.48 30.01
CA ALA A 193 23.99 6.05 28.65
C ALA A 193 25.28 5.23 28.66
N HIS A 194 25.58 4.59 27.55
CA HIS A 194 26.84 3.90 27.30
C HIS A 194 27.47 4.45 26.03
N ILE A 195 28.79 4.59 26.02
CA ILE A 195 29.53 5.07 24.85
C ILE A 195 30.52 4.01 24.39
N SER A 196 30.66 3.83 23.07
CA SER A 196 31.60 2.87 22.50
C SER A 196 33.02 3.10 23.00
N GLU A 197 33.74 2.01 23.26
CA GLU A 197 35.14 2.06 23.64
C GLU A 197 36.01 2.31 22.41
N GLY A 198 36.24 3.60 22.13
CA GLY A 198 36.95 4.09 20.95
C GLY A 198 36.02 4.46 19.79
N TYR A 199 36.61 5.02 18.74
CA TYR A 199 35.88 5.35 17.52
C TYR A 199 35.39 4.11 16.76
N MET A 200 34.37 4.29 15.91
CA MET A 200 33.89 3.23 15.04
C MET A 200 34.96 2.75 14.06
N LYS A 201 35.21 1.44 14.07
CA LYS A 201 36.31 0.81 13.36
C LYS A 201 35.94 0.52 11.92
N LYS A 202 36.93 0.55 11.03
CA LYS A 202 36.80 0.16 9.62
C LYS A 202 36.11 -1.19 9.44
N ARG A 203 36.44 -2.18 10.29
CA ARG A 203 35.83 -3.52 10.27
C ARG A 203 34.30 -3.46 10.34
N ASP A 204 33.76 -2.66 11.27
CA ASP A 204 32.33 -2.62 11.54
C ASP A 204 31.60 -1.88 10.42
N TRP A 205 32.22 -0.83 9.89
CA TRP A 205 31.70 -0.11 8.72
C TRP A 205 31.66 -0.97 7.46
N LEU A 206 32.65 -1.83 7.24
CA LEU A 206 32.63 -2.77 6.11
C LEU A 206 31.47 -3.77 6.23
N MET A 207 31.08 -4.18 7.44
CA MET A 207 29.87 -4.98 7.66
C MET A 207 28.59 -4.20 7.31
N PHE A 208 28.53 -2.91 7.69
CA PHE A 208 27.44 -2.01 7.28
C PHE A 208 27.36 -1.82 5.76
N ASN A 209 28.49 -1.64 5.08
CA ASN A 209 28.54 -1.55 3.62
C ASN A 209 28.08 -2.86 2.94
N ALA A 210 28.36 -4.02 3.54
CA ALA A 210 27.88 -5.30 3.03
C ALA A 210 26.36 -5.47 3.18
N ALA A 211 25.78 -4.88 4.25
CA ALA A 211 24.36 -4.95 4.54
C ALA A 211 23.53 -3.82 3.88
N SER A 212 24.18 -2.79 3.34
CA SER A 212 23.52 -1.61 2.77
C SER A 212 23.91 -1.37 1.31
N ALA A 213 23.12 -0.57 0.60
CA ALA A 213 23.46 -0.13 -0.76
C ALA A 213 24.54 0.97 -0.78
N ARG A 214 24.97 1.48 0.39
CA ARG A 214 25.97 2.53 0.53
C ARG A 214 27.36 1.90 0.58
N LYS A 215 28.26 2.39 -0.26
CA LYS A 215 29.66 1.97 -0.31
C LYS A 215 30.54 3.20 -0.14
N THR A 216 30.74 3.61 1.10
CA THR A 216 31.72 4.66 1.45
C THR A 216 32.91 4.03 2.13
N GLU A 217 34.12 4.50 1.82
CA GLU A 217 35.39 3.91 2.25
C GLU A 217 36.35 4.99 2.81
N ASP A 218 35.83 5.91 3.61
CA ASP A 218 36.63 6.94 4.27
C ASP A 218 37.17 6.43 5.60
N PHE A 219 38.39 5.89 5.56
CA PHE A 219 39.08 5.35 6.73
C PHE A 219 40.36 6.11 7.05
N LEU A 220 40.72 6.10 8.33
CA LEU A 220 41.95 6.72 8.80
C LEU A 220 42.63 5.85 9.87
N THR A 221 43.96 5.74 9.85
CA THR A 221 44.71 5.05 10.91
C THR A 221 45.21 6.05 11.95
N VAL A 222 44.69 5.91 13.17
CA VAL A 222 44.99 6.76 14.33
C VAL A 222 45.53 5.92 15.49
N SER A 223 46.39 6.51 16.31
CA SER A 223 46.85 5.89 17.56
C SER A 223 45.84 6.18 18.68
N GLU A 224 45.07 5.19 19.11
CA GLU A 224 44.22 5.27 20.30
C GLU A 224 44.90 4.53 21.45
N ASN A 225 45.23 5.23 22.54
CA ASN A 225 45.92 4.65 23.71
C ASN A 225 47.21 3.87 23.37
N GLY A 226 47.95 4.30 22.36
CA GLY A 226 49.19 3.66 21.90
C GLY A 226 49.00 2.49 20.93
N ILE A 227 47.76 2.17 20.54
CA ILE A 227 47.43 1.13 19.57
C ILE A 227 46.99 1.78 18.26
N GLN A 228 47.62 1.39 17.16
CA GLN A 228 47.21 1.83 15.81
C GLN A 228 45.88 1.16 15.44
N THR A 229 44.84 1.98 15.26
CA THR A 229 43.47 1.54 14.96
C THR A 229 42.99 2.21 13.68
N GLU A 230 42.41 1.42 12.76
CA GLU A 230 41.73 1.94 11.57
C GLU A 230 40.29 2.35 11.94
N ILE A 231 40.05 3.65 11.96
CA ILE A 231 38.77 4.28 12.30
C ILE A 231 38.03 4.73 11.04
N THR A 232 36.73 4.91 11.16
CA THR A 232 35.84 5.36 10.07
C THR A 232 35.54 6.84 10.20
N LEU A 233 35.54 7.55 9.08
CA LEU A 233 35.11 8.94 8.98
C LEU A 233 33.74 9.00 8.29
N ALA A 234 32.81 9.72 8.89
CA ALA A 234 31.46 9.87 8.37
C ALA A 234 30.92 11.28 8.58
N ASN A 235 30.07 11.74 7.67
CA ASN A 235 29.20 12.88 7.90
C ASN A 235 28.02 12.49 8.82
N ASP A 236 27.20 13.46 9.22
CA ASP A 236 26.08 13.22 10.14
C ASP A 236 25.06 12.20 9.60
N GLU A 237 24.69 12.32 8.33
CA GLU A 237 23.71 11.43 7.71
C GLU A 237 24.22 9.97 7.65
N ALA A 238 25.48 9.77 7.26
CA ALA A 238 26.07 8.44 7.17
C ALA A 238 26.27 7.81 8.57
N ALA A 239 26.69 8.61 9.56
CA ALA A 239 26.83 8.14 10.94
C ALA A 239 25.48 7.71 11.54
N ARG A 240 24.41 8.48 11.32
CA ARG A 240 23.04 8.11 11.75
C ARG A 240 22.55 6.84 11.04
N ALA A 241 22.82 6.69 9.75
CA ALA A 241 22.46 5.49 9.00
C ALA A 241 23.15 4.24 9.55
N PHE A 242 24.45 4.34 9.89
CA PHE A 242 25.20 3.27 10.54
C PHE A 242 24.61 2.92 11.91
N CYS A 243 24.34 3.91 12.77
CA CYS A 243 23.73 3.67 14.08
C CYS A 243 22.34 3.04 14.00
N SER A 244 21.51 3.47 13.03
CA SER A 244 20.18 2.88 12.79
C SER A 244 20.26 1.41 12.36
N TRP A 245 21.22 1.07 11.49
CA TRP A 245 21.50 -0.32 11.13
C TRP A 245 21.95 -1.15 12.34
N LEU A 246 22.90 -0.62 13.12
CA LEU A 246 23.45 -1.29 14.30
C LEU A 246 22.37 -1.50 15.39
N GLU A 247 21.51 -0.50 15.61
CA GLU A 247 20.33 -0.58 16.49
C GLU A 247 19.39 -1.68 16.01
N GLY A 248 19.08 -1.71 14.71
CA GLY A 248 18.22 -2.73 14.11
C GLY A 248 18.74 -4.15 14.31
N GLU A 249 20.05 -4.37 14.15
CA GLU A 249 20.70 -5.64 14.46
C GLU A 249 20.67 -5.95 15.97
N ALA A 250 20.98 -4.97 16.83
CA ALA A 250 20.95 -5.17 18.28
C ALA A 250 19.53 -5.52 18.78
N LEU A 251 18.48 -4.90 18.23
CA LEU A 251 17.09 -5.23 18.49
C LEU A 251 16.74 -6.65 18.01
N ARG A 252 17.17 -7.04 16.80
CA ARG A 252 16.94 -8.40 16.25
C ARG A 252 17.61 -9.48 17.07
N ASN A 253 18.80 -9.20 17.61
CA ASN A 253 19.56 -10.12 18.44
C ASN A 253 19.18 -10.01 19.94
N GLY A 254 18.18 -9.17 20.28
CA GLY A 254 17.70 -8.95 21.65
C GLY A 254 18.74 -8.39 22.63
N LEU A 255 19.78 -7.76 22.11
CA LEU A 255 20.76 -7.02 22.91
C LEU A 255 20.24 -5.62 23.26
N LEU A 256 19.20 -5.15 22.57
CA LEU A 256 18.56 -3.88 22.81
C LEU A 256 17.04 -4.06 22.86
N THR A 257 16.36 -3.23 23.63
CA THR A 257 14.90 -3.10 23.59
C THR A 257 14.51 -1.80 22.93
N ARG A 258 13.24 -1.65 22.52
CA ARG A 258 12.74 -0.41 21.89
C ARG A 258 12.73 0.80 22.82
N ASP A 259 13.09 0.63 24.10
CA ASP A 259 13.31 1.70 25.06
C ASP A 259 14.66 2.40 24.92
N PHE A 260 15.53 1.89 24.06
CA PHE A 260 16.85 2.45 23.82
C PHE A 260 17.01 2.84 22.36
N GLU A 261 17.94 3.76 22.13
CA GLU A 261 18.39 4.16 20.80
C GLU A 261 19.91 4.15 20.75
N MET A 262 20.44 3.97 19.54
CA MET A 262 21.85 4.19 19.23
C MET A 262 21.98 5.44 18.38
N VAL A 263 22.76 6.41 18.87
CA VAL A 263 22.99 7.69 18.18
C VAL A 263 24.48 7.98 18.04
N PRO A 264 24.92 8.62 16.94
CA PRO A 264 26.32 8.97 16.78
C PRO A 264 26.69 10.16 17.67
N ASP A 265 27.84 10.07 18.34
CA ASP A 265 28.49 11.18 19.04
C ASP A 265 29.76 11.54 18.25
N ARG A 266 29.62 12.47 17.30
CA ARG A 266 30.69 12.84 16.35
C ARG A 266 31.71 13.73 17.05
N ASP A 267 33.00 13.40 16.93
CA ASP A 267 34.06 14.24 17.48
C ASP A 267 34.32 15.44 16.56
N LEU A 268 33.65 16.55 16.86
CA LEU A 268 33.80 17.82 16.14
C LEU A 268 35.17 18.47 16.36
N SER A 269 35.87 18.10 17.44
CA SER A 269 37.19 18.62 17.78
C SER A 269 38.33 17.86 17.09
N PHE A 270 38.04 16.72 16.47
CA PHE A 270 39.02 15.86 15.83
C PHE A 270 39.77 16.59 14.71
N LYS A 271 41.10 16.62 14.83
CA LYS A 271 42.03 17.18 13.83
C LYS A 271 43.20 16.23 13.65
N ASP A 272 43.28 15.59 12.49
CA ASP A 272 44.43 14.75 12.12
C ASP A 272 45.06 15.28 10.82
N PRO A 273 46.39 15.47 10.75
CA PRO A 273 47.09 15.89 9.53
C PRO A 273 46.90 14.96 8.33
N LYS A 274 46.61 13.68 8.56
CA LYS A 274 46.42 12.67 7.50
C LYS A 274 45.06 12.77 6.80
N MET A 275 44.11 13.56 7.32
CA MET A 275 42.84 13.81 6.63
C MET A 275 43.04 14.68 5.40
N THR A 276 42.44 14.27 4.28
CA THR A 276 42.49 15.01 3.01
C THR A 276 41.57 16.23 3.02
N ASP A 277 41.81 17.19 2.12
CA ASP A 277 40.97 18.38 2.00
C ASP A 277 39.53 18.06 1.58
N ALA A 278 39.33 17.03 0.76
CA ALA A 278 38.01 16.54 0.39
C ALA A 278 37.24 16.04 1.61
N GLN A 279 37.86 15.22 2.47
CA GLN A 279 37.26 14.73 3.70
C GLN A 279 36.90 15.85 4.67
N ARG A 280 37.73 16.90 4.75
CA ARG A 280 37.42 18.09 5.56
C ARG A 280 36.23 18.86 4.99
N LYS A 281 36.19 19.05 3.67
CA LYS A 281 35.12 19.76 2.97
C LYS A 281 33.76 19.06 3.09
N GLU A 282 33.75 17.73 3.07
CA GLU A 282 32.56 16.91 3.25
C GLU A 282 32.16 16.72 4.73
N ASP A 283 32.83 17.43 5.64
CA ASP A 283 32.64 17.32 7.08
C ASP A 283 32.76 15.87 7.58
N LEU A 284 33.67 15.05 7.04
CA LEU A 284 33.85 13.70 7.56
C LEU A 284 34.59 13.74 8.90
N ARG A 285 34.07 13.01 9.89
CA ARG A 285 34.64 12.96 11.24
C ARG A 285 34.54 11.54 11.80
N PRO A 286 35.45 11.14 12.70
CA PRO A 286 35.20 9.96 13.51
C PRO A 286 34.08 10.23 14.51
N PHE A 287 33.44 9.16 14.94
CA PHE A 287 32.34 9.23 15.88
C PHE A 287 32.32 8.01 16.79
N TYR A 288 31.83 8.23 18.01
CA TYR A 288 31.46 7.18 18.94
C TYR A 288 30.00 6.81 18.72
N VAL A 289 29.59 5.64 19.19
CA VAL A 289 28.18 5.27 19.27
C VAL A 289 27.73 5.39 20.72
N LEU A 290 26.72 6.23 20.94
CA LEU A 290 26.07 6.41 22.22
C LEU A 290 24.80 5.55 22.25
N VAL A 291 24.68 4.68 23.24
CA VAL A 291 23.48 3.87 23.51
C VAL A 291 22.81 4.45 24.74
N ARG A 292 21.57 4.91 24.62
CA ARG A 292 20.86 5.55 25.74
C ARG A 292 19.39 5.18 25.76
N ARG A 293 18.75 5.34 26.93
CA ARG A 293 17.29 5.21 27.03
C ARG A 293 16.60 6.39 26.33
N ILE A 294 15.49 6.10 25.68
CA ILE A 294 14.63 7.08 25.04
C ILE A 294 13.68 7.65 26.10
N ASP A 295 13.78 8.94 26.34
CA ASP A 295 12.86 9.67 27.20
C ASP A 295 11.60 10.05 26.40
N PHE A 296 10.72 9.07 26.16
CA PHE A 296 9.55 9.26 25.30
C PHE A 296 8.65 10.42 25.74
N GLY A 297 8.10 11.13 24.75
CA GLY A 297 7.01 12.08 24.96
C GLY A 297 5.64 11.41 24.83
N MET A 298 4.60 12.20 25.10
CA MET A 298 3.20 11.84 24.88
C MET A 298 2.56 12.87 23.95
N VAL A 299 1.57 12.44 23.17
CA VAL A 299 0.78 13.35 22.34
C VAL A 299 -0.70 13.15 22.64
N ARG A 300 -1.33 14.18 23.19
CA ARG A 300 -2.78 14.24 23.36
C ARG A 300 -3.37 14.92 22.14
N LEU A 301 -4.02 14.12 21.29
CA LEU A 301 -4.65 14.62 20.06
C LEU A 301 -6.17 14.67 20.23
N LYS A 302 -6.74 15.81 19.86
CA LYS A 302 -8.18 16.01 19.68
C LYS A 302 -8.51 16.25 18.21
N THR A 303 -9.50 15.55 17.68
CA THR A 303 -9.94 15.62 16.29
C THR A 303 -11.41 15.97 16.18
N GLU A 304 -11.75 16.73 15.15
CA GLU A 304 -13.13 16.94 14.68
C GLU A 304 -13.17 16.55 13.19
N PRO A 305 -13.91 15.50 12.79
CA PRO A 305 -14.81 14.62 13.56
C PRO A 305 -14.08 13.62 14.47
N PRO A 306 -14.80 12.88 15.36
CA PRO A 306 -14.23 11.76 16.13
C PRO A 306 -13.96 10.53 15.27
N GLU A 307 -13.34 9.49 15.82
CA GLU A 307 -13.03 8.22 15.14
C GLU A 307 -12.17 8.42 13.88
N VAL A 308 -11.02 9.06 14.07
CA VAL A 308 -10.00 9.34 13.06
C VAL A 308 -8.79 8.47 13.31
N GLU A 309 -8.32 7.76 12.28
CA GLU A 309 -7.09 6.96 12.38
C GLU A 309 -5.86 7.87 12.38
N VAL A 310 -4.90 7.56 13.25
CA VAL A 310 -3.70 8.35 13.47
C VAL A 310 -2.47 7.55 13.11
N PHE A 311 -1.63 8.14 12.27
CA PHE A 311 -0.34 7.58 11.84
C PHE A 311 0.78 8.57 12.18
N ILE A 312 1.90 8.04 12.66
CA ILE A 312 3.15 8.80 12.88
C ILE A 312 4.23 8.13 12.05
N ASP A 313 4.85 8.89 11.14
CA ASP A 313 5.91 8.44 10.23
C ASP A 313 5.53 7.17 9.45
N GLY A 314 4.27 7.11 9.01
CA GLY A 314 3.70 5.98 8.27
C GLY A 314 3.29 4.77 9.12
N MET A 315 3.54 4.79 10.43
CA MET A 315 3.09 3.72 11.35
C MET A 315 1.78 4.10 12.03
N ARG A 316 0.78 3.20 11.97
CA ARG A 316 -0.49 3.36 12.68
C ARG A 316 -0.25 3.39 14.19
N ARG A 317 -0.71 4.44 14.87
CA ARG A 317 -0.55 4.61 16.33
C ARG A 317 -1.83 4.44 17.11
N GLY A 318 -2.97 4.67 16.48
CA GLY A 318 -4.26 4.52 17.14
C GLY A 318 -5.39 5.13 16.33
N MET A 319 -6.53 5.30 17.00
CA MET A 319 -7.72 5.96 16.47
C MET A 319 -8.28 6.85 17.57
N THR A 320 -8.86 8.00 17.22
CA THR A 320 -9.56 8.83 18.20
C THR A 320 -10.84 8.17 18.68
N ASP A 321 -11.15 8.35 19.96
CA ASP A 321 -12.35 7.83 20.59
C ASP A 321 -13.60 8.58 20.10
N LYS A 322 -14.77 8.17 20.60
CA LYS A 322 -16.06 8.78 20.26
C LYS A 322 -16.18 10.25 20.64
N ASP A 323 -15.38 10.71 21.60
CA ASP A 323 -15.29 12.11 21.99
C ASP A 323 -14.24 12.90 21.16
N GLY A 324 -13.59 12.22 20.22
CA GLY A 324 -12.58 12.76 19.32
C GLY A 324 -11.20 12.87 19.93
N THR A 325 -10.93 12.25 21.08
CA THR A 325 -9.61 12.33 21.72
C THR A 325 -8.81 11.03 21.62
N VAL A 326 -7.48 11.12 21.64
CA VAL A 326 -6.59 9.97 21.81
C VAL A 326 -5.33 10.41 22.57
N MET A 327 -4.86 9.56 23.48
CA MET A 327 -3.54 9.69 24.09
C MET A 327 -2.56 8.75 23.38
N LEU A 328 -1.62 9.32 22.64
CA LEU A 328 -0.54 8.56 22.02
C LEU A 328 0.62 8.54 23.01
N GLU A 329 0.77 7.41 23.69
CA GLU A 329 1.85 7.19 24.62
C GLU A 329 3.13 6.79 23.90
N ARG A 330 4.26 7.06 24.55
CA ARG A 330 5.59 6.57 24.14
C ARG A 330 5.97 6.98 22.70
N VAL A 331 5.79 8.25 22.38
CA VAL A 331 6.19 8.85 21.09
C VAL A 331 7.68 9.23 21.18
N LYS A 332 8.49 8.81 20.19
CA LYS A 332 9.92 9.11 20.17
C LYS A 332 10.12 10.64 20.15
N PRO A 333 11.04 11.21 20.93
CA PRO A 333 11.28 12.65 20.87
C PRO A 333 11.92 13.09 19.56
N GLY A 334 11.76 14.37 19.24
CA GLY A 334 12.30 15.02 18.05
C GLY A 334 11.24 15.39 17.02
N PRO A 335 11.67 15.85 15.83
CA PRO A 335 10.76 16.24 14.77
C PRO A 335 10.16 15.01 14.09
N HIS A 336 8.83 14.97 14.03
CA HIS A 336 8.07 14.07 13.17
C HIS A 336 7.54 14.85 11.98
N THR A 337 8.06 14.57 10.80
CA THR A 337 7.69 15.27 9.57
C THR A 337 6.38 14.77 8.97
N ARG A 338 5.83 13.66 9.48
CA ARG A 338 4.61 13.07 8.93
C ARG A 338 3.68 12.51 10.00
N PHE A 339 2.87 13.38 10.59
CA PHE A 339 1.63 12.98 11.25
C PHE A 339 0.50 12.95 10.23
N THR A 340 -0.12 11.79 10.02
CA THR A 340 -1.23 11.64 9.07
C THR A 340 -2.51 11.25 9.82
N LEU A 341 -3.58 12.00 9.59
CA LEU A 341 -4.92 11.73 10.08
C LEU A 341 -5.82 11.26 8.93
N LEU A 342 -6.45 10.10 9.07
CA LEU A 342 -7.28 9.49 8.04
C LEU A 342 -8.68 9.17 8.57
N LYS A 343 -9.69 9.51 7.77
CA LYS A 343 -11.08 9.09 8.00
C LYS A 343 -11.81 8.96 6.66
N GLU A 344 -12.66 7.93 6.52
CA GLU A 344 -13.50 7.79 5.33
C GLU A 344 -14.42 9.00 5.17
N GLY A 345 -14.51 9.54 3.95
CA GLY A 345 -15.32 10.72 3.65
C GLY A 345 -14.63 12.05 3.98
N PHE A 346 -13.39 12.04 4.47
CA PHE A 346 -12.60 13.24 4.77
C PHE A 346 -11.30 13.26 3.96
N LYS A 347 -10.77 14.45 3.72
CA LYS A 347 -9.44 14.62 3.14
C LYS A 347 -8.38 14.18 4.17
N PRO A 348 -7.33 13.45 3.76
CA PRO A 348 -6.18 13.20 4.61
C PRO A 348 -5.59 14.51 5.11
N LEU A 349 -5.34 14.62 6.42
CA LEU A 349 -4.63 15.75 7.00
C LEU A 349 -3.23 15.32 7.39
N GLU A 350 -2.21 15.94 6.78
CA GLU A 350 -0.81 15.72 7.14
C GLU A 350 -0.24 16.99 7.80
N PHE A 351 0.53 16.82 8.88
CA PHE A 351 1.22 17.92 9.56
C PHE A 351 2.51 17.43 10.24
N GLU A 352 3.36 18.37 10.63
CA GLU A 352 4.58 18.11 11.38
C GLU A 352 4.37 18.39 12.87
N LEU A 353 5.06 17.64 13.73
CA LEU A 353 5.04 17.85 15.17
C LEU A 353 6.42 17.58 15.77
N GLU A 354 6.93 18.52 16.55
CA GLU A 354 8.09 18.30 17.39
C GLU A 354 7.66 17.76 18.75
N VAL A 355 8.14 16.59 19.12
CA VAL A 355 7.83 15.94 20.40
C VAL A 355 8.99 16.15 21.35
N VAL A 356 8.71 16.83 22.47
CA VAL A 356 9.72 17.10 23.50
C VAL A 356 9.84 15.89 24.45
N PRO A 357 11.06 15.48 24.84
CA PRO A 357 11.26 14.36 25.75
C PRO A 357 10.49 14.52 27.07
N SER A 358 9.84 13.43 27.52
CA SER A 358 9.07 13.39 28.78
C SER A 358 7.96 14.44 28.95
N GLN A 359 7.56 15.13 27.87
CA GLN A 359 6.46 16.10 27.90
C GLN A 359 5.24 15.58 27.13
N THR A 360 4.07 16.18 27.42
CA THR A 360 2.84 15.94 26.67
C THR A 360 2.57 17.10 25.72
N ALA A 361 2.55 16.82 24.42
CA ALA A 361 2.09 17.77 23.42
C ALA A 361 0.55 17.68 23.29
N GLU A 362 -0.15 18.78 23.53
CA GLU A 362 -1.60 18.85 23.32
C GLU A 362 -1.91 19.51 21.98
N ILE A 363 -2.60 18.79 21.09
CA ILE A 363 -2.90 19.26 19.74
C ILE A 363 -4.37 19.03 19.40
N THR A 364 -4.97 20.00 18.71
CA THR A 364 -6.33 19.89 18.15
C THR A 364 -6.29 20.06 16.64
N ARG A 365 -6.99 19.20 15.90
CA ARG A 365 -7.06 19.21 14.44
C ARG A 365 -8.49 19.01 13.95
N LYS A 366 -8.85 19.72 12.88
CA LYS A 366 -10.14 19.58 12.22
C LYS A 366 -9.91 19.05 10.81
N LEU A 367 -10.58 17.97 10.45
CA LEU A 367 -10.50 17.40 9.10
C LEU A 367 -11.56 18.05 8.22
N GLU A 368 -11.19 18.27 6.96
CA GLU A 368 -12.13 18.72 5.94
C GLU A 368 -12.85 17.54 5.32
N GLU A 369 -14.16 17.65 5.16
CA GLU A 369 -14.94 16.68 4.39
C GLU A 369 -14.42 16.59 2.96
N ASN A 370 -14.30 15.37 2.47
CA ASN A 370 -14.02 15.11 1.08
C ASN A 370 -15.32 15.22 0.29
N LYS A 371 -15.61 16.43 -0.18
CA LYS A 371 -16.74 16.70 -1.08
C LYS A 371 -16.49 16.23 -2.51
N GLY A 372 -15.31 15.69 -2.80
CA GLY A 372 -14.95 15.26 -4.14
C GLY A 372 -15.69 14.01 -4.60
N ILE A 373 -15.75 13.84 -5.92
CA ILE A 373 -16.45 12.71 -6.54
C ILE A 373 -15.79 11.37 -6.17
N ILE A 374 -16.60 10.41 -5.74
CA ILE A 374 -16.21 9.02 -5.52
C ILE A 374 -17.04 8.15 -6.47
N PHE A 375 -16.43 7.67 -7.55
CA PHE A 375 -17.13 6.82 -8.52
C PHE A 375 -17.75 5.60 -7.85
N GLY A 376 -19.00 5.30 -8.19
CA GLY A 376 -19.77 4.21 -7.61
C GLY A 376 -20.61 4.60 -6.38
N LYS A 377 -20.51 5.83 -5.86
CA LYS A 377 -21.39 6.39 -4.83
C LYS A 377 -22.12 7.61 -5.38
N ASP A 378 -23.35 7.83 -4.95
CA ASP A 378 -24.11 9.04 -5.29
C ASP A 378 -23.33 10.29 -4.88
N TRP A 379 -23.35 11.31 -5.71
CA TRP A 379 -22.56 12.52 -5.53
C TRP A 379 -23.35 13.76 -5.93
N LYS A 380 -23.08 14.89 -5.29
CA LYS A 380 -23.72 16.17 -5.57
C LYS A 380 -22.65 17.20 -5.87
N ASN A 381 -22.75 17.84 -7.04
CA ASN A 381 -21.80 18.85 -7.45
C ASN A 381 -22.12 20.24 -6.84
N THR A 382 -21.32 21.25 -7.17
CA THR A 382 -21.45 22.63 -6.66
C THR A 382 -22.75 23.33 -7.06
N LEU A 383 -23.36 22.94 -8.19
CA LEU A 383 -24.67 23.45 -8.64
C LEU A 383 -25.84 22.74 -7.94
N GLY A 384 -25.54 21.72 -7.15
CA GLY A 384 -26.51 20.89 -6.48
C GLY A 384 -27.19 19.87 -7.39
N MET A 385 -26.60 19.56 -8.54
CA MET A 385 -27.02 18.46 -9.41
C MET A 385 -26.64 17.12 -8.76
N GLU A 386 -27.57 16.17 -8.74
CA GLU A 386 -27.34 14.82 -8.24
C GLU A 386 -26.80 13.92 -9.35
N PHE A 387 -25.69 13.25 -9.09
CA PHE A 387 -25.05 12.29 -9.96
C PHE A 387 -25.13 10.88 -9.37
N VAL A 388 -25.56 9.92 -10.18
CA VAL A 388 -25.67 8.51 -9.83
C VAL A 388 -24.71 7.65 -10.68
N PRO A 389 -24.21 6.53 -10.16
CA PRO A 389 -23.25 5.71 -10.88
C PRO A 389 -23.88 4.90 -12.02
N LEU A 390 -23.28 4.96 -13.21
CA LEU A 390 -23.57 4.11 -14.37
C LEU A 390 -22.35 3.24 -14.72
N GLY A 391 -21.92 2.43 -13.76
CA GLY A 391 -20.71 1.60 -13.86
C GLY A 391 -19.60 2.06 -12.90
N PRO A 392 -18.38 1.54 -13.06
CA PRO A 392 -17.28 1.78 -12.12
C PRO A 392 -16.59 3.15 -12.30
N ASP A 393 -16.76 3.80 -13.45
CA ASP A 393 -15.99 4.96 -13.91
C ASP A 393 -16.84 6.04 -14.57
N LEU A 394 -18.17 5.90 -14.53
CA LEU A 394 -19.11 6.85 -15.10
C LEU A 394 -20.17 7.22 -14.08
N MET A 395 -20.34 8.52 -13.88
CA MET A 395 -21.42 9.13 -13.10
C MET A 395 -22.31 9.90 -14.07
N VAL A 396 -23.62 9.83 -13.88
CA VAL A 396 -24.61 10.50 -14.75
C VAL A 396 -25.54 11.36 -13.92
N SER A 397 -25.90 12.53 -14.44
CA SER A 397 -26.90 13.39 -13.79
C SER A 397 -28.21 12.63 -13.71
N LYS A 398 -28.84 12.65 -12.54
CA LYS A 398 -30.10 11.96 -12.25
C LYS A 398 -31.29 12.59 -13.01
N TRP A 399 -31.16 13.86 -13.38
CA TRP A 399 -32.13 14.65 -14.13
C TRP A 399 -31.43 15.51 -15.19
N GLU A 400 -32.19 16.02 -16.17
CA GLU A 400 -31.70 16.99 -17.14
C GLU A 400 -31.24 18.30 -16.47
N SER A 401 -30.24 18.97 -17.05
CA SER A 401 -29.75 20.26 -16.53
C SER A 401 -30.89 21.29 -16.45
N ARG A 402 -31.01 21.95 -15.30
CA ARG A 402 -32.15 22.84 -15.01
C ARG A 402 -31.89 24.27 -15.49
N VAL A 403 -32.94 25.08 -15.55
CA VAL A 403 -32.83 26.51 -15.85
C VAL A 403 -31.89 27.22 -14.85
N ALA A 404 -31.96 26.88 -13.56
CA ALA A 404 -31.05 27.43 -12.55
C ALA A 404 -29.58 27.05 -12.78
N ASP A 405 -29.31 25.81 -13.20
CA ASP A 405 -27.95 25.33 -13.47
C ASP A 405 -27.34 26.09 -14.66
N TYR A 406 -28.11 26.26 -15.73
CA TYR A 406 -27.68 27.00 -16.92
C TYR A 406 -27.48 28.49 -16.63
N ARG A 407 -28.34 29.09 -15.79
CA ARG A 407 -28.16 30.49 -15.34
C ARG A 407 -26.84 30.66 -14.59
N ALA A 408 -26.52 29.74 -13.67
CA ALA A 408 -25.26 29.77 -12.95
C ALA A 408 -24.05 29.66 -13.91
N PHE A 409 -24.17 28.86 -14.96
CA PHE A 409 -23.17 28.79 -16.03
C PHE A 409 -23.03 30.11 -16.78
N VAL A 410 -24.11 30.71 -17.27
CA VAL A 410 -24.06 31.99 -17.98
C VAL A 410 -23.40 33.08 -17.11
N THR A 411 -23.80 33.18 -15.85
CA THR A 411 -23.21 34.14 -14.91
C THR A 411 -21.73 33.87 -14.66
N GLY A 412 -21.36 32.62 -14.35
CA GLY A 412 -19.97 32.25 -14.07
C GLY A 412 -19.06 32.38 -15.27
N TYR A 413 -19.49 31.90 -16.44
CA TYR A 413 -18.75 32.00 -17.69
C TYR A 413 -18.46 33.46 -18.07
N ASN A 414 -19.47 34.34 -17.98
CA ASN A 414 -19.30 35.76 -18.30
C ASN A 414 -18.39 36.48 -17.29
N ALA A 415 -18.44 36.10 -16.01
CA ALA A 415 -17.51 36.62 -15.01
C ALA A 415 -16.07 36.15 -15.29
N ASP A 416 -15.88 34.89 -15.70
CA ASP A 416 -14.58 34.35 -16.08
C ASP A 416 -14.02 35.05 -17.34
N LEU A 417 -14.88 35.32 -18.31
CA LEU A 417 -14.55 36.07 -19.52
C LEU A 417 -14.11 37.50 -19.19
N ALA A 418 -14.85 38.21 -18.34
CA ALA A 418 -14.50 39.56 -17.90
C ALA A 418 -13.14 39.59 -17.20
N ARG A 419 -12.86 38.64 -16.29
CA ARG A 419 -11.54 38.50 -15.63
C ARG A 419 -10.41 38.27 -16.63
N GLN A 420 -10.63 37.46 -17.66
CA GLN A 420 -9.63 37.20 -18.70
C GLN A 420 -9.35 38.44 -19.55
N GLN A 421 -10.39 39.21 -19.89
CA GLN A 421 -10.27 40.47 -20.63
C GLN A 421 -9.52 41.54 -19.82
N GLU A 422 -9.84 41.68 -18.53
CA GLU A 422 -9.11 42.57 -17.62
C GLU A 422 -7.63 42.20 -17.50
N ALA A 423 -7.31 40.90 -17.41
CA ALA A 423 -5.93 40.42 -17.31
C ALA A 423 -5.12 40.58 -18.61
N ALA A 424 -5.78 40.59 -19.78
CA ALA A 424 -5.13 40.74 -21.08
C ALA A 424 -4.75 42.20 -21.42
N GLY A 425 -5.32 43.18 -20.70
CA GLY A 425 -5.07 44.61 -20.92
C GLY A 425 -5.78 45.18 -22.17
N PRO A 426 -5.78 46.52 -22.35
CA PRO A 426 -6.54 47.21 -23.39
C PRO A 426 -5.99 47.04 -24.83
N GLU A 427 -4.81 46.42 -25.00
CA GLU A 427 -4.13 46.25 -26.29
C GLU A 427 -4.34 44.85 -26.92
N ALA A 428 -5.21 44.00 -26.34
CA ALA A 428 -5.51 42.71 -26.92
C ALA A 428 -6.18 42.88 -28.30
N GLU A 429 -5.49 42.45 -29.37
CA GLU A 429 -6.03 42.44 -30.73
C GLU A 429 -7.39 41.71 -30.79
N GLU A 430 -8.32 42.30 -31.54
CA GLU A 430 -9.69 41.80 -31.78
C GLU A 430 -9.70 40.34 -32.31
N ASP A 431 -8.59 39.90 -32.92
CA ASP A 431 -8.38 38.57 -33.50
C ASP A 431 -8.11 37.48 -32.45
N VAL A 432 -7.69 37.84 -31.22
CA VAL A 432 -7.44 36.89 -30.11
C VAL A 432 -8.70 36.70 -29.23
N THR A 433 -9.59 37.69 -29.19
CA THR A 433 -10.82 37.67 -28.36
C THR A 433 -12.08 37.28 -29.14
N GLY A 434 -12.03 37.25 -30.48
CA GLY A 434 -13.17 37.00 -31.38
C GLY A 434 -13.87 35.63 -31.25
N SER A 435 -13.42 34.73 -30.36
CA SER A 435 -14.05 33.41 -30.16
C SER A 435 -14.85 33.27 -28.85
N LEU A 436 -14.72 34.21 -27.91
CA LEU A 436 -15.39 34.13 -26.60
C LEU A 436 -16.36 35.31 -26.44
N MET A 437 -17.55 35.21 -27.03
CA MET A 437 -18.64 36.14 -26.76
C MET A 437 -19.31 35.83 -25.42
N PRO A 438 -19.85 36.83 -24.71
CA PRO A 438 -20.64 36.59 -23.51
C PRO A 438 -21.85 35.72 -23.86
N LEU A 439 -22.13 34.74 -23.01
CA LEU A 439 -23.29 33.89 -23.14
C LEU A 439 -24.54 34.61 -22.62
N THR A 440 -25.68 34.28 -23.19
CA THR A 440 -26.99 34.75 -22.73
C THR A 440 -27.87 33.57 -22.37
N MET A 441 -28.94 33.82 -21.62
CA MET A 441 -29.98 32.81 -21.42
C MET A 441 -30.61 32.44 -22.78
N PRO A 442 -31.06 31.19 -22.97
CA PRO A 442 -31.76 30.77 -24.19
C PRO A 442 -33.00 31.62 -24.45
N LEU A 443 -33.48 31.63 -25.70
CA LEU A 443 -34.67 32.40 -26.07
C LEU A 443 -35.86 32.08 -25.17
N ALA A 444 -36.65 33.11 -24.88
CA ALA A 444 -37.88 32.96 -24.11
C ALA A 444 -38.79 31.93 -24.77
N THR A 445 -39.24 30.96 -23.97
CA THR A 445 -40.21 29.95 -24.35
C THR A 445 -41.62 30.54 -24.44
N ASP A 446 -42.48 29.92 -25.25
CA ASP A 446 -43.92 30.20 -25.31
C ASP A 446 -44.71 29.62 -24.12
N PHE A 447 -44.04 28.83 -23.27
CA PHE A 447 -44.53 28.31 -22.00
C PHE A 447 -43.68 28.79 -20.82
N SER A 448 -44.21 28.72 -19.59
CA SER A 448 -43.47 29.12 -18.38
C SER A 448 -42.48 28.03 -17.93
N GLN A 449 -41.25 28.42 -17.58
CA GLN A 449 -40.25 27.55 -16.96
C GLN A 449 -39.86 28.05 -15.57
N ALA A 450 -39.95 27.19 -14.56
CA ALA A 450 -39.39 27.42 -13.25
C ALA A 450 -37.90 27.04 -13.21
N ASP A 451 -37.22 27.43 -12.13
CA ASP A 451 -35.78 27.23 -11.95
C ASP A 451 -35.34 25.75 -11.92
N ASP A 452 -36.25 24.85 -11.54
CA ASP A 452 -36.06 23.41 -11.46
C ASP A 452 -36.49 22.65 -12.73
N HIS A 453 -37.10 23.34 -13.70
CA HIS A 453 -37.45 22.76 -15.00
C HIS A 453 -36.19 22.58 -15.88
N PRO A 454 -36.19 21.62 -16.82
CA PRO A 454 -35.08 21.43 -17.75
C PRO A 454 -34.89 22.65 -18.65
N VAL A 455 -33.65 23.08 -18.86
CA VAL A 455 -33.35 24.16 -19.81
C VAL A 455 -33.60 23.68 -21.25
N VAL A 456 -34.25 24.50 -22.07
CA VAL A 456 -34.56 24.20 -23.48
C VAL A 456 -33.96 25.25 -24.42
N TYR A 457 -34.01 25.01 -25.73
CA TYR A 457 -33.42 25.85 -26.78
C TYR A 457 -31.91 26.08 -26.62
N VAL A 458 -31.20 25.10 -26.04
CA VAL A 458 -29.74 25.10 -25.91
C VAL A 458 -29.12 24.37 -27.09
N SER A 459 -28.12 24.99 -27.72
CA SER A 459 -27.38 24.35 -28.81
C SER A 459 -26.45 23.26 -28.27
N ARG A 460 -26.01 22.34 -29.14
CA ARG A 460 -25.02 21.34 -28.73
C ARG A 460 -23.70 21.98 -28.28
N ASP A 461 -23.27 23.04 -28.96
CA ASP A 461 -22.05 23.78 -28.64
C ASP A 461 -22.12 24.41 -27.24
N ASP A 462 -23.25 25.03 -26.91
CA ASP A 462 -23.47 25.60 -25.57
C ASP A 462 -23.51 24.53 -24.48
N ALA A 463 -24.10 23.37 -24.78
CA ALA A 463 -24.13 22.25 -23.84
C ALA A 463 -22.71 21.65 -23.61
N GLU A 464 -21.87 21.62 -24.64
CA GLU A 464 -20.46 21.23 -24.52
C GLU A 464 -19.66 22.28 -23.73
N LYS A 465 -19.88 23.58 -23.98
CA LYS A 465 -19.30 24.68 -23.20
C LYS A 465 -19.70 24.64 -21.73
N PHE A 466 -20.97 24.32 -21.42
CA PHE A 466 -21.45 24.10 -20.05
C PHE A 466 -20.63 23.00 -19.35
N CYS A 467 -20.42 21.86 -20.03
CA CYS A 467 -19.62 20.75 -19.49
C CYS A 467 -18.16 21.16 -19.25
N VAL A 468 -17.55 21.89 -20.17
CA VAL A 468 -16.16 22.38 -20.05
C VAL A 468 -16.04 23.36 -18.88
N TRP A 469 -16.94 24.34 -18.79
CA TRP A 469 -16.96 25.31 -17.71
C TRP A 469 -17.13 24.64 -16.34
N LEU A 470 -18.09 23.71 -16.22
CA LEU A 470 -18.34 22.97 -14.99
C LEU A 470 -17.14 22.11 -14.59
N THR A 471 -16.47 21.49 -15.56
CA THR A 471 -15.22 20.74 -15.33
C THR A 471 -14.13 21.63 -14.75
N ARG A 472 -13.92 22.82 -15.32
CA ARG A 472 -12.92 23.77 -14.80
C ARG A 472 -13.28 24.21 -13.38
N LYS A 473 -14.51 24.68 -13.16
CA LYS A 473 -15.00 25.14 -11.86
C LYS A 473 -14.79 24.08 -10.77
N GLU A 474 -15.20 22.85 -11.02
CA GLU A 474 -15.12 21.76 -10.04
C GLU A 474 -13.68 21.29 -9.77
N ARG A 475 -12.76 21.48 -10.72
CA ARG A 475 -11.33 21.24 -10.52
C ARG A 475 -10.69 22.34 -9.68
N GLU A 476 -11.03 23.60 -9.95
CA GLU A 476 -10.58 24.75 -9.15
C GLU A 476 -11.02 24.63 -7.69
N GLU A 477 -12.21 24.08 -7.45
CA GLU A 477 -12.74 23.77 -6.12
C GLU A 477 -12.23 22.44 -5.53
N GLY A 478 -11.40 21.69 -6.26
CA GLY A 478 -10.77 20.44 -5.80
C GLY A 478 -11.74 19.26 -5.64
N LEU A 479 -12.92 19.32 -6.27
CA LEU A 479 -13.99 18.31 -6.15
C LEU A 479 -13.83 17.18 -7.17
N ILE A 480 -13.19 17.44 -8.30
CA ILE A 480 -12.87 16.43 -9.30
C ILE A 480 -11.38 16.53 -9.67
N ARG A 481 -10.78 15.41 -10.07
CA ARG A 481 -9.36 15.34 -10.45
C ARG A 481 -9.15 15.81 -11.89
N GLU A 482 -7.90 16.08 -12.26
CA GLU A 482 -7.52 16.40 -13.66
C GLU A 482 -7.93 15.31 -14.66
N SER A 483 -8.01 14.05 -14.23
CA SER A 483 -8.47 12.94 -15.04
C SER A 483 -9.99 12.88 -15.22
N HIS A 484 -10.76 13.64 -14.46
CA HIS A 484 -12.23 13.63 -14.49
C HIS A 484 -12.76 14.79 -15.33
N VAL A 485 -13.81 14.55 -16.12
CA VAL A 485 -14.45 15.56 -16.97
C VAL A 485 -15.96 15.39 -16.93
N TYR A 486 -16.68 16.51 -17.00
CA TYR A 486 -18.07 16.50 -17.45
C TYR A 486 -18.10 16.52 -18.97
N ARG A 487 -19.06 15.80 -19.56
CA ARG A 487 -19.31 15.78 -21.00
C ARG A 487 -20.73 15.33 -21.29
N LEU A 488 -21.16 15.54 -22.52
CA LEU A 488 -22.39 14.94 -23.02
C LEU A 488 -22.27 13.40 -23.04
N PRO A 489 -23.37 12.67 -22.77
CA PRO A 489 -23.40 11.22 -22.91
C PRO A 489 -23.28 10.82 -24.38
N THR A 490 -22.63 9.69 -24.63
CA THR A 490 -22.70 9.03 -25.95
C THR A 490 -24.07 8.39 -26.15
N ASP A 491 -24.48 8.13 -27.39
CA ASP A 491 -25.74 7.43 -27.69
C ASP A 491 -25.87 6.08 -26.96
N LEU A 492 -24.76 5.36 -26.81
CA LEU A 492 -24.73 4.09 -26.10
C LEU A 492 -24.94 4.28 -24.58
N GLU A 493 -24.33 5.30 -23.99
CA GLU A 493 -24.53 5.63 -22.57
C GLU A 493 -25.96 6.13 -22.34
N TRP A 494 -26.49 6.95 -23.25
CA TRP A 494 -27.89 7.40 -23.23
C TRP A 494 -28.86 6.22 -23.28
N SER A 495 -28.64 5.29 -24.21
CA SER A 495 -29.43 4.06 -24.29
C SER A 495 -29.39 3.26 -22.99
N ARG A 496 -28.21 3.15 -22.34
CA ARG A 496 -28.07 2.47 -21.05
C ARG A 496 -28.79 3.19 -19.92
N MET A 497 -28.75 4.52 -19.87
CA MET A 497 -29.50 5.32 -18.90
C MET A 497 -31.00 5.09 -19.04
N ALA A 498 -31.50 5.00 -20.28
CA ALA A 498 -32.90 4.70 -20.59
C ALA A 498 -33.30 3.22 -20.37
N GLY A 499 -32.41 2.36 -19.86
CA GLY A 499 -32.69 0.93 -19.65
C GLY A 499 -32.70 0.08 -20.92
N ILE A 500 -32.19 0.61 -22.04
CA ILE A 500 -32.09 -0.09 -23.32
C ILE A 500 -30.75 -0.82 -23.39
N TYR A 501 -30.76 -2.10 -23.02
CA TYR A 501 -29.61 -2.99 -23.12
C TYR A 501 -29.65 -3.75 -24.44
N ARG A 502 -28.62 -3.60 -25.27
CA ARG A 502 -28.40 -4.46 -26.46
C ARG A 502 -27.85 -5.82 -26.07
#